data_AF-A0A2V5LKT9-F1
#
_entry.id   AF-A0A2V5LKT9-F1
#
_cell.length_a   1.000
_cell.length_b   1.000
_cell.length_c   1.000
_cell.angle_alpha   90.00
_cell.angle_beta   90.00
_cell.angle_gamma   90.00
#
_symmetry.space_group_name_H-M   'P 1'
#
loop_
_entity.id
_entity.type
_entity.pdbx_description
1 polymer ?
#
loop_
_entity_poly.entity_id
_entity_poly.type
_entity_poly.pdbx_seq_one_letter_code
_entity_poly.pdbx_strand_id
1 'polypeptide(L)' 'YGVLKRYVGCFFGVILSSLLFAAAHAHFPSFVPLFVLGSCFAIAYEWSGSILVSMTMHSLFNSLTLTALAFPEIISQ' A
#
# COMPACT_ATOMS: atom_id res chain seq x y z
N TYR A 1 1.69 10.90 -4.64
CA TYR A 1 2.94 10.52 -5.34
C TYR A 1 3.35 11.49 -6.46
N GLY A 2 2.60 11.66 -7.56
CA GLY A 2 3.05 12.47 -8.72
C GLY A 2 3.40 13.94 -8.44
N VAL A 3 2.60 14.65 -7.64
CA VAL A 3 2.90 16.03 -7.21
C VAL A 3 4.10 16.07 -6.26
N LEU A 4 4.17 15.10 -5.33
CA LEU A 4 5.20 15.05 -4.30
C LEU A 4 6.58 14.71 -4.88
N LYS A 5 6.66 13.76 -5.83
CA LYS A 5 7.87 13.43 -6.59
C LYS A 5 8.48 14.67 -7.26
N ARG A 6 7.66 15.58 -7.77
CA ARG A 6 8.10 16.79 -8.47
C ARG A 6 8.75 17.83 -7.56
N TYR A 7 8.44 17.80 -6.25
CA TYR A 7 8.94 18.78 -5.28
C TYR A 7 10.00 18.21 -4.32
N VAL A 8 9.96 16.92 -3.98
CA VAL A 8 10.82 16.33 -2.94
C VAL A 8 11.57 15.06 -3.38
N GLY A 9 11.43 14.64 -4.63
CA GLY A 9 12.11 13.47 -5.19
C GLY A 9 11.39 12.14 -4.91
N CYS A 10 11.81 11.09 -5.63
CA CYS A 10 11.17 9.77 -5.62
C CYS A 10 11.11 9.15 -4.21
N PHE A 11 12.22 9.21 -3.46
CA PHE A 11 12.34 8.58 -2.14
C PHE A 11 11.38 9.18 -1.09
N PHE A 12 11.35 10.52 -0.97
CA PHE A 12 10.39 11.20 -0.09
C PHE A 12 8.95 11.08 -0.59
N GLY A 13 8.75 11.01 -1.91
CA GLY A 13 7.45 10.74 -2.52
C GLY A 13 6.85 9.41 -2.06
N VAL A 14 7.68 8.35 -2.00
CA VAL A 14 7.31 7.03 -1.48
C VAL A 14 7.03 7.09 0.02
N ILE A 15 7.96 7.64 0.82
CA ILE A 15 7.85 7.66 2.28
C ILE A 15 6.63 8.45 2.75
N LEU A 16 6.40 9.66 2.23
CA LEU A 16 5.27 10.46 2.70
C LEU A 16 3.93 9.86 2.27
N SER A 17 3.86 9.29 1.07
CA SER A 17 2.64 8.67 0.55
C SER A 17 2.28 7.40 1.33
N SER A 18 3.27 6.58 1.68
CA SER A 18 3.10 5.38 2.50
C SER A 18 2.79 5.73 3.96
N LEU A 19 3.42 6.77 4.51
CA LEU A 19 3.14 7.27 5.86
C LEU A 19 1.70 7.79 5.97
N LEU A 20 1.25 8.61 5.01
CA LEU A 20 -0.13 9.10 4.96
C LEU A 20 -1.13 7.95 4.82
N PHE A 21 -0.82 6.95 4.00
CA PHE A 21 -1.66 5.77 3.82
C PHE A 21 -1.79 4.96 5.12
N ALA A 22 -0.68 4.70 5.82
CA ALA A 22 -0.68 3.99 7.10
C ALA A 22 -1.40 4.81 8.19
N ALA A 23 -1.19 6.12 8.25
CA ALA A 23 -1.85 7.01 9.19
C ALA A 23 -3.37 7.06 8.99
N ALA A 24 -3.85 7.03 7.74
CA ALA A 24 -5.28 7.01 7.42
C ALA A 24 -6.01 5.76 7.92
N HIS A 25 -5.31 4.65 8.13
CA HIS A 25 -5.91 3.39 8.60
C HIS A 25 -6.05 3.29 10.12
N ALA A 26 -5.48 4.23 10.89
CA ALA A 26 -5.68 4.39 12.34
C ALA A 26 -5.61 3.09 13.20
N HIS A 27 -4.90 2.06 12.72
CA HIS A 27 -4.78 0.76 13.37
C HIS A 27 -3.31 0.49 13.70
N PHE A 28 -2.92 0.66 14.96
CA PHE A 28 -1.53 0.52 15.42
C PHE A 28 -0.86 -0.82 15.03
N PRO A 29 -1.51 -1.99 15.19
CA PRO A 29 -0.90 -3.27 14.82
C PRO A 29 -0.64 -3.40 13.31
N SER A 30 -1.49 -2.78 12.50
CA SER A 30 -1.45 -2.88 11.05
C SER A 30 -0.61 -1.77 10.40
N PHE A 31 -0.10 -0.83 11.20
CA PHE A 31 0.61 0.36 10.71
C PHE A 31 1.87 0.01 9.92
N VAL A 32 2.71 -0.86 10.48
CA VAL A 32 3.96 -1.31 9.83
C VAL A 32 3.69 -2.04 8.52
N PRO A 33 2.81 -3.07 8.46
CA PRO A 33 2.52 -3.75 7.19
C PRO A 33 1.86 -2.82 6.16
N LEU A 34 0.98 -1.90 6.58
CA LEU A 34 0.36 -0.92 5.66
C LEU A 34 1.37 0.10 5.13
N PHE A 35 2.36 0.51 5.93
CA PHE A 35 3.45 1.37 5.49
C PHE A 35 4.33 0.68 4.43
N VAL A 36 4.68 -0.59 4.66
CA VAL A 36 5.43 -1.40 3.69
C VAL A 36 4.63 -1.59 2.41
N LEU A 37 3.34 -1.93 2.52
CA LEU A 37 2.45 -2.09 1.37
C LEU A 37 2.31 -0.79 0.55
N GLY A 38 2.10 0.34 1.23
CA GLY A 38 2.05 1.66 0.60
C GLY A 38 3.36 2.04 -0.09
N SER A 39 4.49 1.61 0.46
CA SER A 39 5.80 1.80 -0.18
C SER A 39 5.92 0.95 -1.44
N CYS A 40 5.48 -0.32 -1.39
CA CYS A 40 5.43 -1.20 -2.56
C CYS A 40 4.55 -0.64 -3.68
N PHE A 41 3.38 -0.08 -3.37
CA PHE A 41 2.51 0.55 -4.38
C PHE A 41 3.20 1.73 -5.07
N ALA A 42 3.90 2.57 -4.31
CA ALA A 42 4.60 3.72 -4.86
C ALA A 42 5.81 3.31 -5.74
N ILE A 43 6.54 2.26 -5.35
CA ILE A 43 7.64 1.69 -6.15
C ILE A 43 7.09 1.02 -7.43
N ALA A 44 6.03 0.22 -7.32
CA ALA A 44 5.40 -0.44 -8.45
C ALA A 44 4.84 0.57 -9.46
N TYR A 45 4.26 1.67 -8.97
CA TYR A 45 3.83 2.78 -9.81
C TYR A 45 5.00 3.47 -10.52
N GLU A 46 6.13 3.69 -9.83
CA GLU A 46 7.32 4.28 -10.43
C GLU A 46 7.92 3.40 -11.54
N TRP A 47 7.99 2.08 -11.30
CA TRP A 47 8.49 1.12 -12.28
C TRP A 47 7.57 0.94 -13.48
N SER A 48 6.25 0.88 -13.24
CA SER A 48 5.29 0.63 -14.31
C SER A 48 4.87 1.90 -15.06
N GLY A 49 4.98 3.08 -14.44
CA GLY A 49 4.44 4.33 -14.96
C GLY A 49 2.91 4.39 -15.08
N SER A 50 2.21 3.34 -14.63
CA SER A 50 0.76 3.18 -14.80
C SER A 50 0.04 3.11 -13.45
N ILE A 51 -1.01 3.92 -13.30
CA ILE A 51 -1.90 3.88 -12.13
C ILE A 51 -2.62 2.54 -12.01
N LEU A 52 -2.78 1.81 -13.13
CA LEU A 52 -3.47 0.52 -13.16
C LEU A 52 -2.74 -0.53 -12.33
N VAL A 53 -1.40 -0.52 -12.30
CA VAL A 53 -0.62 -1.47 -11.48
C VAL A 53 -0.86 -1.24 -9.99
N SER A 54 -0.94 0.02 -9.57
CA SER A 54 -1.29 0.32 -8.17
C SER A 54 -2.73 -0.08 -7.86
N MET A 55 -3.68 0.10 -8.79
CA MET A 55 -5.07 -0.31 -8.62
C MET A 55 -5.23 -1.83 -8.53
N THR A 56 -4.54 -2.60 -9.39
CA THR A 56 -4.61 -4.07 -9.37
C THR A 56 -3.92 -4.66 -8.15
N MET A 57 -2.77 -4.12 -7.72
CA MET A 57 -2.15 -4.57 -6.47
C MET A 57 -3.03 -4.26 -5.25
N HIS A 58 -3.70 -3.10 -5.24
CA HIS A 58 -4.62 -2.76 -4.16
C HIS A 58 -5.86 -3.66 -4.15
N SER A 59 -6.46 -3.95 -5.32
CA SER A 59 -7.60 -4.86 -5.40
C SER A 59 -7.22 -6.28 -4.98
N LEU A 60 -6.05 -6.78 -5.38
CA LEU A 60 -5.51 -8.07 -4.92
C LEU A 60 -5.34 -8.10 -3.40
N PHE A 61 -4.76 -7.06 -2.81
CA PHE A 61 -4.59 -6.96 -1.36
C PHE A 61 -5.94 -6.98 -0.63
N ASN A 62 -6.93 -6.23 -1.14
CA ASN A 62 -8.28 -6.22 -0.59
C ASN A 62 -8.96 -7.59 -0.75
N SER A 63 -8.82 -8.25 -1.89
CA SER A 63 -9.33 -9.61 -2.11
C SER A 63 -8.71 -10.60 -1.15
N LEU A 64 -7.38 -10.60 -0.98
CA LEU A 64 -6.68 -11.46 -0.02
C LEU A 64 -7.16 -11.20 1.41
N THR A 65 -7.32 -9.94 1.79
CA THR A 65 -7.81 -9.56 3.13
C THR A 65 -9.26 -10.03 3.33
N LEU A 66 -10.12 -9.86 2.33
CA LEU A 66 -11.50 -10.34 2.37
C LEU A 66 -11.57 -11.86 2.42
N THR A 67 -10.73 -12.58 1.66
CA THR A 67 -10.65 -14.04 1.71
C THR A 67 -10.15 -14.51 3.07
N ALA A 68 -9.11 -13.87 3.62
CA ALA A 68 -8.62 -14.13 4.96
C ALA A 68 -9.70 -13.93 6.04
N LEU A 69 -10.51 -12.87 5.90
CA LEU A 69 -11.61 -12.59 6.81
C LEU A 69 -12.81 -13.53 6.61
N ALA A 70 -13.07 -13.96 5.37
CA ALA A 70 -14.16 -14.87 5.01
C ALA A 70 -13.86 -16.33 5.40
N PHE A 71 -12.57 -16.71 5.46
CA PHE A 71 -12.12 -18.04 5.85
C PHE A 71 -11.07 -17.98 6.98
N PRO A 72 -11.46 -17.53 8.19
CA PRO A 72 -10.53 -17.39 9.31
C PRO A 72 -9.94 -18.73 9.77
N GLU A 73 -10.65 -19.84 9.53
CA GLU A 73 -10.23 -21.22 9.82
C GLU A 73 -8.95 -21.67 9.07
N ILE A 74 -8.58 -21.00 7.98
CA ILE A 74 -7.36 -21.31 7.21
C ILE A 74 -6.12 -20.65 7.83
N ILE A 75 -6.30 -19.56 8.58
CA ILE A 75 -5.21 -18.77 9.17
C ILE A 75 -4.94 -19.18 10.62
N SER A 76 -5.95 -19.73 11.31
CA SER A 76 -5.80 -20.32 12.64
C SER A 76 -5.54 -21.83 12.54
N GLN A 77 -4.30 -22.21 12.23
CA GLN A 77 -3.75 -23.54 12.51
C GLN A 77 -2.59 -23.40 13.47
#